data_AF-A0A933JUF2-F1
#
_entry.id   AF-A0A933JUF2-F1
#
_cell.length_a   1.000
_cell.length_b   1.000
_cell.length_c   1.000
_cell.angle_alpha   90.00
_cell.angle_beta   90.00
_cell.angle_gamma   90.00
#
_symmetry.space_group_name_H-M   'P 1'
#
loop_
_entity.id
_entity.type
_entity.pdbx_description
1 polymer ?
#
loop_
_entity_poly.entity_id
_entity_poly.type
_entity_poly.pdbx_seq_one_letter_code
_entity_poly.pdbx_strand_id
1 'polypeptide(L)'
;MNELLPRGDGLCAACGAATSGEVCSSCGRDPRFGGRYRPLSLLGHGANGSTYRSRDEVTGAIVALKELPLGPAATLKTLELAEREATVLRQLHHPKIPRYLDHFISGQGKHSAHVLVQELIEGQDLSKELEARRFTEAEVMLVVEELLEVLAYLHSLSPPVIHRDIKPRNVIRRPDGGHALVDFGSVRDAMRDPDLGGSTIAGTFGFMAPEQLVGDAYPSSDLYGLGALAVNLLTRKAPATMGSDLRSAWVQYAYPGPLTKAFLQRLIDPDPTRRPQSAAEAKELLRTLRKNPQPSVPQNVVGALAVPPESSRSVQLSSPESNALDMLRGGRGSHRSSRVLDDVQMQALELGQVVGVIEEAFGRSGLPQVVGTSLRWRAADTRLIEVAVEPFGDGTRVRIHENFSQLAGGLYGGLVGGGAGGLGGGFAWLAGMLAGPAGVVGWLAFTTLGTVALARHFYGRTVENRTRQQGEAMDLIEAGLRALAARRGESQGPFPSRSVSE
;
A
#
# COMPACT_ATOMS: atom_id res chain seq x y z
N MET A 1 -23.39 -20.48 -6.74
CA MET A 1 -23.12 -21.65 -7.61
C MET A 1 -22.89 -22.83 -6.67
N ASN A 2 -23.76 -23.85 -6.71
CA ASN A 2 -23.67 -25.04 -5.85
C ASN A 2 -22.36 -25.78 -6.15
N GLU A 3 -21.32 -25.58 -5.34
CA GLU A 3 -20.27 -26.59 -5.20
C GLU A 3 -20.93 -27.83 -4.62
N LEU A 4 -21.17 -28.81 -5.48
CA LEU A 4 -21.57 -30.16 -5.10
C LEU A 4 -20.61 -30.63 -4.01
N LEU A 5 -21.14 -30.75 -2.79
CA LEU A 5 -20.46 -31.40 -1.68
C LEU A 5 -19.86 -32.72 -2.20
N PRO A 6 -18.56 -33.00 -1.96
CA PRO A 6 -17.99 -34.28 -2.36
C PRO A 6 -18.83 -35.41 -1.76
N ARG A 7 -18.90 -36.57 -2.42
CA ARG A 7 -19.79 -37.70 -2.08
C ARG A 7 -19.49 -38.42 -0.74
N GLY A 8 -19.19 -37.67 0.32
CA GLY A 8 -19.12 -38.10 1.73
C GLY A 8 -19.59 -36.96 2.64
N ASP A 9 -20.07 -37.27 3.84
CA ASP A 9 -20.64 -36.30 4.80
C ASP A 9 -19.64 -35.26 5.35
N GLY A 10 -18.41 -35.24 4.84
CA GLY A 10 -17.37 -34.27 5.15
C GLY A 10 -16.00 -34.64 4.58
N LEU A 11 -14.98 -33.97 5.10
CA LEU A 11 -13.55 -34.15 4.83
C LEU A 11 -12.86 -34.71 6.08
N CYS A 12 -11.71 -35.35 5.89
CA CYS A 12 -10.84 -35.76 6.98
C CYS A 12 -9.91 -34.61 7.37
N ALA A 13 -9.96 -34.17 8.63
CA ALA A 13 -9.04 -33.18 9.19
C ALA A 13 -7.55 -33.59 9.05
N ALA A 14 -7.24 -34.88 9.01
CA ALA A 14 -5.87 -35.38 9.02
C ALA A 14 -5.24 -35.61 7.63
N CYS A 15 -6.04 -35.89 6.59
CA CYS A 15 -5.52 -36.14 5.23
C CYS A 15 -6.30 -35.43 4.11
N GLY A 16 -7.37 -34.70 4.42
CA GLY A 16 -8.19 -33.98 3.46
C GLY A 16 -9.11 -34.86 2.59
N ALA A 17 -9.06 -36.18 2.70
CA ALA A 17 -9.90 -37.09 1.92
C ALA A 17 -11.39 -36.98 2.32
N ALA A 18 -12.29 -37.14 1.36
CA ALA A 18 -13.72 -37.22 1.62
C ALA A 18 -14.06 -38.43 2.51
N THR A 19 -14.89 -38.24 3.52
CA THR A 19 -15.19 -39.28 4.52
C THR A 19 -16.53 -39.03 5.22
N SER A 20 -17.22 -40.11 5.59
CA SER A 20 -18.53 -40.09 6.27
C SER A 20 -18.56 -40.86 7.60
N GLY A 21 -17.48 -41.57 7.95
CA GLY A 21 -17.41 -42.42 9.14
C GLY A 21 -16.84 -41.71 10.39
N GLU A 22 -16.83 -42.43 11.51
CA GLU A 22 -16.08 -42.04 12.72
C GLU A 22 -14.56 -42.16 12.53
N VAL A 23 -14.14 -42.97 11.55
CA VAL A 23 -12.74 -43.18 11.17
C VAL A 23 -12.59 -42.96 9.68
N CYS A 24 -11.54 -42.23 9.28
CA CYS A 24 -11.24 -41.97 7.88
C CYS A 24 -10.79 -43.27 7.18
N SER A 25 -11.49 -43.66 6.12
CA SER A 25 -11.16 -44.84 5.30
C SER A 25 -9.80 -44.74 4.60
N SER A 26 -9.28 -43.54 4.37
CA SER A 26 -8.00 -43.33 3.68
C SER A 26 -6.79 -43.35 4.61
N CYS A 27 -6.92 -42.90 5.86
CA CYS A 27 -5.77 -42.79 6.78
C CYS A 27 -5.98 -43.42 8.16
N GLY A 28 -7.15 -43.99 8.44
CA GLY A 28 -7.46 -44.66 9.70
C GLY A 28 -7.55 -43.75 10.93
N ARG A 29 -7.53 -42.42 10.75
CA ARG A 29 -7.60 -41.43 11.85
C ARG A 29 -8.99 -40.84 12.00
N ASP A 30 -9.27 -40.26 13.17
CA ASP A 30 -10.50 -39.47 13.38
C ASP A 30 -10.54 -38.32 12.34
N PRO A 31 -11.61 -38.21 11.54
CA PRO A 31 -11.73 -37.17 10.54
C PRO A 31 -12.09 -35.79 11.11
N ARG A 32 -12.35 -35.66 12.42
CA ARG A 32 -12.78 -34.42 13.07
C ARG A 32 -11.61 -33.68 13.71
N PHE A 33 -11.66 -32.35 13.70
CA PHE A 33 -10.81 -31.52 14.53
C PHE A 33 -11.25 -31.64 16.00
N GLY A 34 -10.29 -31.94 16.89
CA GLY A 34 -10.56 -32.09 18.33
C GLY A 34 -11.59 -33.17 18.67
N GLY A 35 -11.81 -34.16 17.78
CA GLY A 35 -12.85 -35.18 17.94
C GLY A 35 -14.29 -34.68 17.86
N ARG A 36 -14.50 -33.39 17.53
CA ARG A 36 -15.83 -32.73 17.60
C ARG A 36 -16.25 -32.08 16.30
N TYR A 37 -15.35 -31.37 15.63
CA TYR A 37 -15.73 -30.54 14.50
C TYR A 37 -15.39 -31.24 13.18
N ARG A 38 -16.40 -31.65 12.43
CA ARG A 38 -16.25 -32.31 11.13
C ARG A 38 -16.11 -31.27 10.02
N PRO A 39 -14.96 -31.18 9.32
CA PRO A 39 -14.83 -30.27 8.19
C PRO A 39 -15.71 -30.74 7.03
N LEU A 40 -16.42 -29.83 6.38
CA LEU A 40 -17.32 -30.09 5.26
C LEU A 40 -16.71 -29.62 3.94
N SER A 41 -16.10 -28.43 3.94
CA SER A 41 -15.40 -27.88 2.80
C SER A 41 -14.30 -26.91 3.22
N LEU A 42 -13.28 -26.74 2.38
CA LEU A 42 -12.26 -25.72 2.55
C LEU A 42 -12.80 -24.38 2.03
N LEU A 43 -12.86 -23.37 2.89
CA LEU A 43 -13.26 -22.00 2.51
C LEU A 43 -12.09 -21.19 1.97
N GLY A 44 -10.88 -21.46 2.46
CA GLY A 44 -9.68 -20.80 1.97
C GLY A 44 -8.40 -21.31 2.62
N HIS A 45 -7.28 -21.06 1.95
CA HIS A 45 -5.94 -21.35 2.43
C HIS A 45 -5.04 -20.14 2.20
N GLY A 46 -4.06 -19.89 3.07
CA GLY A 46 -3.13 -18.77 2.92
C GLY A 46 -2.02 -18.76 3.97
N ALA A 47 -1.29 -17.65 4.05
CA ALA A 47 -0.18 -17.46 4.99
C ALA A 47 -0.60 -17.64 6.47
N ASN A 48 -1.87 -17.38 6.78
CA ASN A 48 -2.46 -17.52 8.12
C ASN A 48 -3.18 -18.86 8.32
N GLY A 49 -2.83 -19.90 7.55
CA GLY A 49 -3.39 -21.24 7.68
C GLY A 49 -4.60 -21.53 6.78
N SER A 50 -5.38 -22.53 7.17
CA SER A 50 -6.53 -23.05 6.42
C SER A 50 -7.83 -22.76 7.16
N THR A 51 -8.86 -22.30 6.44
CA THR A 51 -10.20 -22.07 7.00
C THR A 51 -11.19 -23.05 6.39
N TYR A 52 -11.94 -23.75 7.22
CA TYR A 52 -12.92 -24.76 6.84
C TYR A 52 -14.33 -24.34 7.26
N ARG A 53 -15.31 -24.65 6.42
CA ARG A 53 -16.72 -24.77 6.83
C ARG A 53 -16.85 -26.11 7.50
N SER A 54 -17.34 -26.14 8.73
CA SER A 54 -17.38 -27.36 9.54
C SER A 54 -18.71 -27.49 10.27
N ARG A 55 -19.08 -28.73 10.60
CA ARG A 55 -20.20 -29.05 11.48
C ARG A 55 -19.66 -29.34 12.87
N ASP A 56 -20.21 -28.67 13.88
CA ASP A 56 -20.06 -29.10 15.27
C ASP A 56 -20.97 -30.30 15.51
N GLU A 57 -20.39 -31.49 15.69
CA GLU A 57 -21.15 -32.74 15.88
C GLU A 57 -21.91 -32.77 17.21
N VAL A 58 -21.57 -31.91 18.18
CA VAL A 58 -22.28 -31.82 19.47
C VAL A 58 -23.53 -30.97 19.36
N THR A 59 -23.45 -29.81 18.70
CA THR A 59 -24.58 -28.85 18.62
C THR A 59 -25.35 -28.92 17.31
N GLY A 60 -24.78 -29.57 16.29
CA GLY A 60 -25.29 -29.58 14.92
C GLY A 60 -25.05 -28.27 14.14
N ALA A 61 -24.47 -27.25 14.78
CA ALA A 61 -24.26 -25.95 14.17
C ALA A 61 -23.16 -25.97 13.10
N ILE A 62 -23.30 -25.11 12.09
CA ILE A 62 -22.25 -24.86 11.10
C ILE A 62 -21.34 -23.72 11.59
N VAL A 63 -20.04 -23.95 11.57
CA VAL A 63 -19.00 -23.05 12.10
C VAL A 63 -17.87 -22.87 11.09
N ALA A 64 -17.09 -21.79 11.26
CA ALA A 64 -15.83 -21.62 10.57
C ALA A 64 -14.68 -22.07 11.49
N LEU A 65 -13.84 -22.98 11.01
CA LEU A 65 -12.62 -23.43 11.70
C LEU A 65 -11.39 -22.89 11.00
N LYS A 66 -10.57 -22.10 11.69
CA LYS A 66 -9.28 -21.64 11.19
C LYS A 66 -8.16 -22.42 11.86
N GLU A 67 -7.51 -23.28 11.08
CA GLU A 67 -6.37 -24.09 11.47
C GLU A 67 -5.06 -23.37 11.16
N LEU A 68 -4.25 -23.16 12.19
CA LEU A 68 -2.95 -22.51 12.12
C LEU A 68 -1.86 -23.51 12.50
N PRO A 69 -1.08 -24.01 11.53
CA PRO A 69 0.01 -24.94 11.82
C PRO A 69 1.04 -24.31 12.76
N LEU A 70 1.39 -25.01 13.84
CA LEU A 70 2.40 -24.56 14.80
C LEU A 70 3.80 -25.05 14.42
N GLY A 71 3.85 -26.15 13.66
CA GLY A 71 5.08 -26.75 13.14
C GLY A 71 5.89 -27.52 14.20
N PRO A 72 6.99 -28.18 13.78
CA PRO A 72 7.81 -29.04 14.63
C PRO A 72 8.61 -28.30 15.72
N ALA A 73 8.79 -26.99 15.56
CA ALA A 73 9.54 -26.12 16.47
C ALA A 73 8.61 -25.06 17.07
N ALA A 74 7.36 -25.44 17.38
CA ALA A 74 6.42 -24.57 18.06
C ALA A 74 7.05 -24.02 19.35
N THR A 75 7.41 -22.75 19.33
CA THR A 75 7.91 -22.06 20.53
C THR A 75 6.73 -21.59 21.37
N LEU A 76 6.94 -21.31 22.65
CA LEU A 76 5.95 -20.62 23.49
C LEU A 76 5.39 -19.36 22.80
N LYS A 77 6.26 -18.63 22.08
CA LYS A 77 5.89 -17.45 21.29
C LYS A 77 4.96 -17.76 20.12
N THR A 78 5.11 -18.91 19.46
CA THR A 78 4.21 -19.35 18.37
C THR A 78 2.81 -19.65 18.92
N LEU A 79 2.74 -20.27 20.10
CA LEU A 79 1.49 -20.56 20.80
C LEU A 79 0.81 -19.28 21.28
N GLU A 80 1.56 -18.38 21.94
CA GLU A 80 1.05 -17.08 22.38
C GLU A 80 0.50 -16.25 21.22
N LEU A 81 1.19 -16.21 20.08
CA LEU A 81 0.69 -15.51 18.89
C LEU A 81 -0.58 -16.16 18.35
N ALA A 82 -0.73 -17.49 18.43
CA ALA A 82 -1.93 -18.17 17.99
C ALA A 82 -3.13 -17.92 18.92
N GLU A 83 -2.91 -17.93 20.23
CA GLU A 83 -3.93 -17.66 21.27
C GLU A 83 -4.39 -16.20 21.30
N ARG A 84 -3.54 -15.25 20.86
CA ARG A 84 -3.89 -13.82 20.80
C ARG A 84 -5.10 -13.54 19.89
N GLU A 85 -5.17 -14.16 18.71
CA GLU A 85 -6.31 -13.96 17.81
C GLU A 85 -7.62 -14.43 18.48
N ALA A 86 -7.58 -15.59 19.15
CA ALA A 86 -8.71 -16.10 19.91
C ALA A 86 -9.09 -15.14 21.05
N THR A 87 -8.10 -14.64 21.79
CA THR A 87 -8.29 -13.72 22.90
C THR A 87 -8.92 -12.39 22.47
N VAL A 88 -8.42 -11.80 21.37
CA VAL A 88 -8.98 -10.57 20.81
C VAL A 88 -10.40 -10.83 20.35
N LEU A 89 -10.63 -11.82 19.50
CA LEU A 89 -11.96 -12.11 18.94
C LEU A 89 -12.98 -12.42 20.04
N ARG A 90 -12.57 -13.09 21.12
CA ARG A 90 -13.41 -13.36 22.29
C ARG A 90 -13.92 -12.11 23.00
N GLN A 91 -13.17 -11.01 22.94
CA GLN A 91 -13.56 -9.74 23.55
C GLN A 91 -14.46 -8.90 22.64
N LEU A 92 -14.52 -9.21 21.34
CA LEU A 92 -15.29 -8.46 20.35
C LEU A 92 -16.76 -8.86 20.35
N HIS A 93 -17.63 -7.85 20.40
CA HIS A 93 -19.08 -7.97 20.40
C HIS A 93 -19.67 -6.99 19.40
N HIS A 94 -19.79 -7.41 18.14
CA HIS A 94 -20.34 -6.58 17.06
C HIS A 94 -21.07 -7.45 16.02
N PRO A 95 -22.27 -7.08 15.55
CA PRO A 95 -23.08 -7.92 14.65
C PRO A 95 -22.47 -8.14 13.26
N LYS A 96 -21.48 -7.32 12.87
CA LYS A 96 -20.72 -7.42 11.62
C LYS A 96 -19.33 -8.05 11.80
N ILE A 97 -19.06 -8.66 12.96
CA ILE A 97 -17.84 -9.41 13.27
C ILE A 97 -18.25 -10.84 13.67
N PRO A 98 -17.55 -11.90 13.19
CA PRO A 98 -17.80 -13.26 13.64
C PRO A 98 -17.67 -13.41 15.15
N ARG A 99 -18.63 -14.05 15.82
CA ARG A 99 -18.49 -14.38 17.23
C ARG A 99 -17.44 -15.47 17.42
N TYR A 100 -16.59 -15.28 18.43
CA TYR A 100 -15.77 -16.36 18.96
C TYR A 100 -16.65 -17.46 19.55
N LEU A 101 -16.30 -18.72 19.30
CA LEU A 101 -16.99 -19.88 19.87
C LEU A 101 -16.07 -20.73 20.75
N ASP A 102 -14.89 -21.08 20.25
CA ASP A 102 -13.97 -22.00 20.93
C ASP A 102 -12.55 -21.89 20.33
N HIS A 103 -11.53 -22.41 21.01
CA HIS A 103 -10.22 -22.67 20.43
C HIS A 103 -9.52 -23.82 21.15
N PHE A 104 -8.67 -24.56 20.44
CA PHE A 104 -7.93 -25.69 20.99
C PHE A 104 -6.72 -26.02 20.14
N ILE A 105 -5.82 -26.86 20.67
CA ILE A 105 -4.72 -27.45 19.90
C ILE A 105 -5.17 -28.81 19.35
N SER A 106 -5.03 -28.99 18.05
CA SER A 106 -5.27 -30.25 17.35
C SER A 106 -3.95 -30.88 16.91
N GLY A 107 -3.92 -32.21 16.78
CA GLY A 107 -2.73 -32.96 16.38
C GLY A 107 -1.68 -33.09 17.49
N GLN A 108 -0.53 -33.68 17.14
CA GLN A 108 0.58 -33.93 18.06
C GLN A 108 1.92 -33.68 17.36
N GLY A 109 2.93 -33.23 18.12
CA GLY A 109 4.29 -33.01 17.64
C GLY A 109 4.35 -32.08 16.41
N LYS A 110 4.97 -32.56 15.32
CA LYS A 110 5.19 -31.80 14.08
C LYS A 110 3.91 -31.42 13.33
N HIS A 111 2.79 -32.07 13.66
CA HIS A 111 1.48 -31.85 13.05
C HIS A 111 0.52 -31.14 14.01
N SER A 112 1.04 -30.50 15.06
CA SER A 112 0.22 -29.68 15.95
C SER A 112 -0.21 -28.39 15.25
N ALA A 113 -1.47 -28.02 15.46
CA ALA A 113 -2.06 -26.80 14.94
C ALA A 113 -2.98 -26.17 15.99
N HIS A 114 -2.95 -24.85 16.08
CA HIS A 114 -3.96 -24.11 16.84
C HIS A 114 -5.19 -23.94 15.97
N VAL A 115 -6.35 -24.34 16.49
CA VAL A 115 -7.64 -24.28 15.80
C VAL A 115 -8.50 -23.24 16.50
N LEU A 116 -8.90 -22.21 15.76
CA LEU A 116 -9.89 -21.22 16.19
C LEU A 116 -11.25 -21.57 15.61
N VAL A 117 -12.27 -21.66 16.46
CA VAL A 117 -13.67 -21.89 16.10
C VAL A 117 -14.44 -20.59 16.26
N GLN A 118 -15.10 -20.16 15.18
CA GLN A 118 -15.89 -18.94 15.16
C GLN A 118 -17.18 -19.13 14.37
N GLU A 119 -18.10 -18.19 14.53
CA GLU A 119 -19.31 -18.11 13.72
C GLU A 119 -18.96 -18.11 12.23
N LEU A 120 -19.65 -18.97 11.46
CA LEU A 120 -19.60 -18.89 10.01
C LEU A 120 -20.51 -17.77 9.54
N ILE A 121 -19.92 -16.75 8.91
CA ILE A 121 -20.70 -15.75 8.18
C ILE A 121 -21.05 -16.33 6.81
N GLU A 122 -22.33 -16.62 6.59
CA GLU A 122 -22.84 -17.02 5.27
C GLU A 122 -22.74 -15.84 4.30
N GLY A 123 -22.40 -16.12 3.04
CA GLY A 123 -22.27 -15.10 2.02
C GLY A 123 -21.11 -15.32 1.07
N GLN A 124 -20.80 -14.29 0.28
CA GLN A 124 -19.68 -14.27 -0.66
C GLN A 124 -18.71 -13.17 -0.28
N ASP A 125 -17.41 -13.47 -0.25
CA ASP A 125 -16.39 -12.43 -0.09
C ASP A 125 -16.33 -11.49 -1.31
N LEU A 126 -15.97 -10.23 -1.07
CA LEU A 126 -15.95 -9.20 -2.11
C LEU A 126 -14.91 -9.48 -3.20
N SER A 127 -13.89 -10.32 -2.95
CA SER A 127 -12.92 -10.66 -4.00
C SER A 127 -13.56 -11.48 -5.12
N LYS A 128 -14.42 -12.47 -4.79
CA LYS A 128 -15.16 -13.23 -5.80
C LYS A 128 -16.27 -12.39 -6.46
N GLU A 129 -16.91 -11.49 -5.72
CA GLU A 129 -17.85 -10.54 -6.34
C GLU A 129 -17.15 -9.63 -7.35
N LEU A 130 -15.94 -9.16 -7.03
CA LEU A 130 -15.15 -8.31 -7.92
C LEU A 130 -14.77 -9.01 -9.22
N GLU A 131 -14.62 -10.34 -9.22
CA GLU A 131 -14.41 -11.15 -10.42
C GLU A 131 -15.70 -11.23 -11.27
N ALA A 132 -16.84 -11.46 -10.61
CA ALA A 132 -18.11 -11.71 -11.28
C ALA A 132 -18.81 -10.45 -11.81
N ARG A 133 -18.67 -9.29 -11.14
CA ARG A 133 -19.42 -8.07 -11.48
C ARG A 133 -18.63 -6.79 -11.25
N ARG A 134 -19.22 -5.67 -11.67
CA ARG A 134 -18.78 -4.31 -11.33
C ARG A 134 -19.57 -3.79 -10.13
N PHE A 135 -18.91 -2.97 -9.32
CA PHE A 135 -19.55 -2.19 -8.27
C PHE A 135 -19.82 -0.77 -8.79
N THR A 136 -20.99 -0.25 -8.48
CA THR A 136 -21.29 1.17 -8.61
C THR A 136 -20.64 1.96 -7.49
N GLU A 137 -20.44 3.26 -7.68
CA GLU A 137 -19.91 4.14 -6.64
C GLU A 137 -20.75 4.09 -5.35
N ALA A 138 -22.09 4.05 -5.49
CA ALA A 138 -22.99 3.94 -4.37
C ALA A 138 -22.78 2.64 -3.58
N GLU A 139 -22.64 1.50 -4.27
CA GLU A 139 -22.34 0.22 -3.60
C GLU A 139 -20.99 0.23 -2.88
N VAL A 140 -19.96 0.84 -3.47
CA VAL A 140 -18.65 0.95 -2.81
C VAL A 140 -18.75 1.83 -1.57
N MET A 141 -19.45 2.97 -1.64
CA MET A 141 -19.61 3.84 -0.49
C MET A 141 -20.46 3.21 0.61
N LEU A 142 -21.44 2.37 0.28
CA LEU A 142 -22.16 1.54 1.25
C LEU A 142 -21.20 0.58 1.98
N VAL A 143 -20.33 -0.14 1.26
CA VAL A 143 -19.29 -0.99 1.88
C VAL A 143 -18.41 -0.18 2.82
N VAL A 144 -17.96 1.00 2.37
CA VAL A 144 -17.10 1.90 3.16
C VAL A 144 -17.78 2.35 4.45
N GLU A 145 -19.04 2.77 4.38
CA GLU A 145 -19.81 3.21 5.55
C GLU A 145 -20.02 2.07 6.55
N GLU A 146 -20.38 0.88 6.08
CA GLU A 146 -20.58 -0.28 6.95
C GLU A 146 -19.29 -0.73 7.63
N LEU A 147 -18.16 -0.70 6.92
CA LEU A 147 -16.87 -1.02 7.53
C LEU A 147 -16.39 0.08 8.47
N LEU A 148 -16.67 1.36 8.20
CA LEU A 148 -16.39 2.44 9.16
C LEU A 148 -17.13 2.25 10.49
N GLU A 149 -18.32 1.64 10.50
CA GLU A 149 -19.01 1.29 11.75
C GLU A 149 -18.25 0.22 12.53
N VAL A 150 -17.78 -0.83 11.85
CA VAL A 150 -16.96 -1.88 12.45
C VAL A 150 -15.66 -1.30 13.00
N LEU A 151 -14.96 -0.49 12.20
CA LEU A 151 -13.70 0.12 12.62
C LEU A 151 -13.91 1.13 13.75
N ALA A 152 -15.02 1.88 13.77
CA ALA A 152 -15.34 2.77 14.88
C ALA A 152 -15.50 2.00 16.19
N TYR A 153 -16.12 0.82 16.15
CA TYR A 153 -16.19 -0.08 17.30
C TYR A 153 -14.78 -0.54 17.72
N LEU A 154 -13.98 -1.11 16.81
CA LEU A 154 -12.64 -1.62 17.12
C LEU A 154 -11.70 -0.53 17.68
N HIS A 155 -11.72 0.65 17.07
CA HIS A 155 -10.89 1.79 17.47
C HIS A 155 -11.33 2.43 18.80
N SER A 156 -12.55 2.15 19.26
CA SER A 156 -13.06 2.65 20.55
C SER A 156 -12.65 1.80 21.75
N LEU A 157 -12.13 0.60 21.53
CA LEU A 157 -11.64 -0.29 22.58
C LEU A 157 -10.38 0.28 23.25
N SER A 158 -10.09 -0.18 24.46
CA SER A 158 -8.93 0.25 25.25
C SER A 158 -8.08 -0.96 25.67
N PRO A 159 -6.91 -1.19 25.05
CA PRO A 159 -6.34 -0.43 23.92
C PRO A 159 -7.12 -0.63 22.60
N PRO A 160 -6.99 0.28 21.62
CA PRO A 160 -7.64 0.13 20.32
C PRO A 160 -7.22 -1.16 19.62
N VAL A 161 -8.18 -1.85 19.02
CA VAL A 161 -7.90 -3.02 18.16
C VAL A 161 -7.75 -2.52 16.73
N ILE A 162 -6.65 -2.92 16.07
CA ILE A 162 -6.33 -2.56 14.69
C ILE A 162 -6.33 -3.85 13.86
N HIS A 163 -7.17 -3.92 12.83
CA HIS A 163 -7.40 -5.10 12.01
C HIS A 163 -6.20 -5.47 11.14
N ARG A 164 -5.52 -4.49 10.53
CA ARG A 164 -4.26 -4.58 9.75
C ARG A 164 -4.34 -5.27 8.39
N ASP A 165 -5.38 -6.05 8.11
CA ASP A 165 -5.54 -6.77 6.82
C ASP A 165 -6.92 -6.55 6.17
N ILE A 166 -7.32 -5.29 6.00
CA ILE A 166 -8.57 -4.93 5.31
C ILE A 166 -8.38 -5.07 3.80
N LYS A 167 -9.10 -6.01 3.18
CA LYS A 167 -9.03 -6.34 1.76
C LYS A 167 -10.30 -7.06 1.30
N PRO A 168 -10.57 -7.19 -0.02
CA PRO A 168 -11.84 -7.74 -0.51
C PRO A 168 -12.16 -9.14 0.00
N ARG A 169 -11.14 -10.01 0.14
CA ARG A 169 -11.30 -11.38 0.64
C ARG A 169 -11.78 -11.46 2.10
N ASN A 170 -11.52 -10.41 2.89
CA ASN A 170 -11.85 -10.37 4.31
C ASN A 170 -13.19 -9.64 4.58
N VAL A 171 -13.93 -9.28 3.53
CA VAL A 171 -15.24 -8.64 3.64
C VAL A 171 -16.27 -9.54 2.96
N ILE A 172 -17.23 -10.04 3.73
CA ILE A 172 -18.27 -10.95 3.24
C ILE A 172 -19.58 -10.20 3.09
N ARG A 173 -20.16 -10.21 1.89
CA ARG A 173 -21.54 -9.80 1.67
C ARG A 173 -22.48 -10.91 2.14
N ARG A 174 -23.28 -10.59 3.13
CA ARG A 174 -24.29 -11.46 3.74
C ARG A 174 -25.55 -11.55 2.85
N PRO A 175 -26.38 -12.60 3.03
CA PRO A 175 -27.64 -12.75 2.30
C PRO A 175 -28.64 -11.61 2.49
N ASP A 176 -28.57 -10.91 3.62
CA ASP A 176 -29.38 -9.72 3.93
C ASP A 176 -28.90 -8.44 3.20
N GLY A 177 -27.80 -8.54 2.44
CA GLY A 177 -27.21 -7.44 1.67
C GLY A 177 -26.14 -6.63 2.41
N GLY A 178 -25.99 -6.80 3.73
CA GLY A 178 -24.97 -6.13 4.54
C GLY A 178 -23.59 -6.80 4.45
N HIS A 179 -22.57 -6.16 5.00
CA HIS A 179 -21.19 -6.66 5.02
C HIS A 179 -20.70 -7.00 6.42
N ALA A 180 -19.92 -8.07 6.52
CA ALA A 180 -19.17 -8.45 7.72
C ALA A 180 -17.67 -8.43 7.45
N LEU A 181 -16.89 -8.00 8.45
CA LEU A 181 -15.43 -8.03 8.43
C LEU A 181 -14.95 -9.29 9.15
N VAL A 182 -14.10 -10.07 8.49
CA VAL A 182 -13.57 -11.35 8.99
C VAL A 182 -12.04 -11.39 8.97
N ASP A 183 -11.46 -12.41 9.59
CA ASP A 183 -10.01 -12.68 9.64
C ASP A 183 -9.18 -11.65 10.44
N PHE A 184 -9.20 -11.81 11.76
CA PHE A 184 -8.44 -10.98 12.72
C PHE A 184 -7.02 -11.52 12.97
N GLY A 185 -6.50 -12.36 12.07
CA GLY A 185 -5.20 -13.02 12.24
C GLY A 185 -4.01 -12.05 12.25
N SER A 186 -4.14 -10.88 11.66
CA SER A 186 -3.07 -9.86 11.62
C SER A 186 -3.00 -8.97 12.85
N VAL A 187 -3.93 -9.10 13.81
CA VAL A 187 -3.87 -8.39 15.11
C VAL A 187 -2.64 -8.86 15.94
N ARG A 188 -2.10 -10.04 15.63
CA ARG A 188 -0.98 -10.69 16.32
C ARG A 188 0.30 -9.85 16.36
N ASP A 189 0.49 -8.95 15.41
CA ASP A 189 1.74 -8.22 15.21
C ASP A 189 1.85 -6.92 16.03
N ALA A 190 0.88 -6.62 16.92
CA ALA A 190 0.82 -5.34 17.64
C ALA A 190 1.76 -5.20 18.84
N MET A 191 2.34 -6.30 19.30
CA MET A 191 3.26 -6.31 20.45
C MET A 191 4.43 -7.24 20.18
N ARG A 192 5.35 -6.82 19.29
CA ARG A 192 6.73 -7.30 19.33
C ARG A 192 7.59 -6.27 20.01
N ASP A 193 8.33 -6.77 20.98
CA ASP A 193 9.39 -6.08 21.71
C ASP A 193 10.36 -5.39 20.73
N PRO A 194 10.57 -4.05 20.84
CA PRO A 194 11.55 -3.30 20.05
C PRO A 194 12.97 -3.91 20.12
N ASP A 195 13.28 -4.66 21.18
CA ASP A 195 14.61 -5.24 21.41
C ASP A 195 14.91 -6.50 20.57
N LEU A 196 13.92 -7.06 19.87
CA LEU A 196 14.07 -8.30 19.11
C LEU A 196 13.82 -8.05 17.62
N GLY A 197 14.82 -7.45 16.99
CA GLY A 197 14.90 -7.13 15.55
C GLY A 197 14.34 -8.25 14.66
N GLY A 198 13.15 -7.98 14.11
CA GLY A 198 12.45 -8.86 13.20
C GLY A 198 11.04 -8.33 12.94
N SER A 199 10.90 -7.39 12.01
CA SER A 199 9.60 -6.97 11.50
C SER A 199 8.99 -8.11 10.68
N THR A 200 7.91 -8.72 11.17
CA THR A 200 7.10 -9.59 10.31
C THR A 200 6.09 -8.68 9.63
N ILE A 201 6.33 -8.39 8.36
CA ILE A 201 5.42 -7.61 7.51
C ILE A 201 4.11 -8.39 7.41
N ALA A 202 3.03 -7.87 8.00
CA ALA A 202 1.73 -8.50 8.04
C ALA A 202 0.69 -7.69 7.28
N GLY A 203 0.14 -8.30 6.23
CA GLY A 203 -0.90 -7.75 5.37
C GLY A 203 -0.65 -8.01 3.89
N THR A 204 -1.63 -7.72 3.05
CA THR A 204 -1.56 -8.01 1.61
C THR A 204 -0.97 -6.82 0.85
N PHE A 205 0.09 -7.06 0.06
CA PHE A 205 0.73 -6.04 -0.77
C PHE A 205 -0.31 -5.27 -1.61
N GLY A 206 -0.32 -3.94 -1.45
CA GLY A 206 -1.26 -3.02 -2.10
C GLY A 206 -2.39 -2.51 -1.20
N PHE A 207 -2.84 -3.29 -0.22
CA PHE A 207 -3.86 -2.84 0.74
C PHE A 207 -3.25 -2.35 2.05
N MET A 208 -2.05 -2.84 2.38
CA MET A 208 -1.29 -2.44 3.55
C MET A 208 -0.90 -0.95 3.50
N ALA A 209 -1.05 -0.26 4.63
CA ALA A 209 -0.58 1.12 4.79
C ALA A 209 0.96 1.19 4.82
N PRO A 210 1.60 2.25 4.29
CA PRO A 210 3.05 2.33 4.20
C PRO A 210 3.79 2.12 5.53
N GLU A 211 3.24 2.63 6.63
CA GLU A 211 3.82 2.50 7.97
C GLU A 211 3.80 1.05 8.51
N GLN A 212 2.89 0.20 8.03
CA GLN A 212 2.86 -1.22 8.40
C GLN A 212 4.04 -2.00 7.83
N LEU A 213 4.70 -1.50 6.78
CA LEU A 213 5.93 -2.10 6.24
C LEU A 213 7.12 -1.97 7.19
N VAL A 214 7.11 -0.96 8.05
CA VAL A 214 8.12 -0.76 9.10
C VAL A 214 7.68 -1.30 10.47
N GLY A 215 6.51 -1.94 10.55
CA GLY A 215 5.99 -2.58 11.75
C GLY A 215 5.03 -1.71 12.58
N ASP A 216 4.80 -0.46 12.17
CA ASP A 216 3.87 0.44 12.84
C ASP A 216 2.43 0.18 12.40
N ALA A 217 1.47 0.26 13.31
CA ALA A 217 0.07 0.30 12.92
C ALA A 217 -0.75 1.16 13.88
N TYR A 218 -1.68 1.90 13.30
CA TYR A 218 -2.58 2.80 13.99
C TYR A 218 -4.02 2.59 13.50
N PRO A 219 -5.03 3.11 14.18
CA PRO A 219 -6.39 3.21 13.63
C PRO A 219 -6.43 3.83 12.23
N SER A 220 -5.53 4.78 11.93
CA SER A 220 -5.38 5.38 10.60
C SER A 220 -4.79 4.44 9.54
N SER A 221 -4.11 3.36 9.94
CA SER A 221 -3.64 2.30 9.03
C SER A 221 -4.80 1.48 8.48
N ASP A 222 -5.79 1.14 9.32
CA ASP A 222 -7.02 0.48 8.88
C ASP A 222 -7.83 1.37 7.92
N LEU A 223 -7.81 2.70 8.13
CA LEU A 223 -8.47 3.63 7.21
C LEU A 223 -7.80 3.70 5.84
N TYR A 224 -6.47 3.56 5.77
CA TYR A 224 -5.77 3.40 4.50
C TYR A 224 -6.20 2.10 3.81
N GLY A 225 -6.22 0.97 4.54
CA GLY A 225 -6.67 -0.31 4.01
C GLY A 225 -8.11 -0.26 3.49
N LEU A 226 -9.00 0.43 4.19
CA LEU A 226 -10.37 0.69 3.74
C LEU A 226 -10.43 1.53 2.46
N GLY A 227 -9.60 2.58 2.36
CA GLY A 227 -9.49 3.39 1.15
C GLY A 227 -8.95 2.59 -0.04
N ALA A 228 -7.93 1.77 0.18
CA ALA A 228 -7.35 0.89 -0.84
C ALA A 228 -8.35 -0.18 -1.30
N LEU A 229 -9.15 -0.74 -0.38
CA LEU A 229 -10.30 -1.60 -0.68
C LEU A 229 -11.30 -0.87 -1.60
N ALA A 230 -11.73 0.34 -1.25
CA ALA A 230 -12.68 1.10 -2.04
C ALA A 230 -12.14 1.40 -3.45
N VAL A 231 -10.88 1.83 -3.57
CA VAL A 231 -10.20 2.04 -4.84
C VAL A 231 -10.17 0.75 -5.67
N ASN A 232 -9.88 -0.38 -5.04
CA ASN A 232 -9.87 -1.67 -5.72
C ASN A 232 -11.26 -2.05 -6.26
N LEU A 233 -12.33 -1.83 -5.48
CA LEU A 233 -13.70 -2.12 -5.92
C LEU A 233 -14.14 -1.21 -7.09
N LEU A 234 -13.79 0.08 -7.04
CA LEU A 234 -14.12 1.04 -8.10
C LEU A 234 -13.39 0.76 -9.41
N THR A 235 -12.10 0.40 -9.33
CA THR A 235 -11.22 0.30 -10.50
C THR A 235 -11.08 -1.14 -11.02
N ARG A 236 -11.42 -2.15 -10.20
CA ARG A 236 -11.11 -3.58 -10.39
C ARG A 236 -9.62 -3.88 -10.58
N LYS A 237 -8.74 -2.97 -10.19
CA LYS A 237 -7.28 -3.12 -10.29
C LYS A 237 -6.69 -3.22 -8.89
N ALA A 238 -5.72 -4.11 -8.72
CA ALA A 238 -4.99 -4.22 -7.47
C ALA A 238 -4.23 -2.91 -7.21
N PRO A 239 -4.37 -2.28 -6.02
CA PRO A 239 -3.74 -0.99 -5.75
C PRO A 239 -2.22 -0.97 -5.97
N ALA A 240 -1.53 -2.09 -5.66
CA ALA A 240 -0.10 -2.25 -5.88
C ALA A 240 0.35 -2.09 -7.35
N THR A 241 -0.55 -2.25 -8.31
CA THR A 241 -0.25 -2.12 -9.74
C THR A 241 -0.36 -0.69 -10.27
N MET A 242 -0.83 0.25 -9.44
CA MET A 242 -1.10 1.63 -9.86
C MET A 242 0.09 2.57 -9.67
N GLY A 243 1.27 2.06 -9.31
CA GLY A 243 2.46 2.88 -9.06
C GLY A 243 2.61 3.25 -7.58
N SER A 244 3.57 4.14 -7.29
CA SER A 244 3.99 4.45 -5.91
C SER A 244 3.08 5.43 -5.18
N ASP A 245 2.26 6.21 -5.91
CA ASP A 245 1.30 7.13 -5.31
C ASP A 245 -0.14 6.71 -5.65
N LEU A 246 -0.72 5.88 -4.79
CA LEU A 246 -2.10 5.44 -4.95
C LEU A 246 -3.08 6.62 -4.91
N ARG A 247 -2.78 7.73 -4.21
CA ARG A 247 -3.68 8.86 -4.00
C ARG A 247 -4.03 9.61 -5.28
N SER A 248 -3.07 9.69 -6.21
CA SER A 248 -3.25 10.31 -7.53
C SER A 248 -3.54 9.28 -8.62
N ALA A 249 -2.93 8.09 -8.56
CA ALA A 249 -2.93 7.17 -9.70
C ALA A 249 -4.24 6.41 -9.93
N TRP A 250 -5.19 6.39 -9.00
CA TRP A 250 -6.42 5.62 -9.17
C TRP A 250 -7.50 6.31 -10.02
N VAL A 251 -7.50 7.64 -10.06
CA VAL A 251 -8.55 8.44 -10.73
C VAL A 251 -8.48 8.41 -12.26
N GLN A 252 -7.40 7.86 -12.83
CA GLN A 252 -7.32 7.54 -14.27
C GLN A 252 -8.06 6.23 -14.61
N TYR A 253 -8.38 5.39 -13.62
CA TYR A 253 -9.02 4.09 -13.82
C TYR A 253 -10.50 4.07 -13.41
N ALA A 254 -10.99 5.13 -12.75
CA ALA A 254 -12.37 5.31 -12.35
C ALA A 254 -12.74 6.79 -12.39
N TYR A 255 -14.03 7.10 -12.60
CA TYR A 255 -14.58 8.46 -12.59
C TYR A 255 -15.48 8.67 -11.36
N PRO A 256 -14.92 8.70 -10.13
CA PRO A 256 -15.69 8.89 -8.92
C PRO A 256 -16.30 10.29 -8.88
N GLY A 257 -17.45 10.43 -8.23
CA GLY A 257 -18.01 11.73 -7.86
C GLY A 257 -17.02 12.54 -7.00
N PRO A 258 -17.12 13.89 -7.00
CA PRO A 258 -16.19 14.76 -6.28
C PRO A 258 -16.08 14.44 -4.79
N LEU A 259 -17.20 14.07 -4.16
CA LEU A 259 -17.27 13.68 -2.76
C LEU A 259 -16.46 12.41 -2.47
N THR A 260 -16.73 11.34 -3.22
CA THR A 260 -16.03 10.06 -3.08
C THR A 260 -14.54 10.22 -3.35
N LYS A 261 -14.18 11.00 -4.38
CA LYS A 261 -12.79 11.33 -4.68
C LYS A 261 -12.11 12.01 -3.49
N ALA A 262 -12.69 13.10 -2.98
CA ALA A 262 -12.13 13.87 -1.87
C ALA A 262 -12.00 13.02 -0.60
N PHE A 263 -13.01 12.20 -0.31
CA PHE A 263 -13.01 11.31 0.85
C PHE A 263 -11.91 10.25 0.74
N LEU A 264 -11.88 9.47 -0.36
CA LEU A 264 -10.90 8.39 -0.53
C LEU A 264 -9.47 8.92 -0.59
N GLN A 265 -9.23 10.09 -1.20
CA GLN A 265 -7.90 10.73 -1.21
C GLN A 265 -7.39 11.10 0.19
N ARG A 266 -8.28 11.31 1.16
CA ARG A 266 -7.91 11.55 2.56
C ARG A 266 -7.61 10.25 3.31
N LEU A 267 -8.29 9.16 2.97
CA LEU A 267 -8.08 7.83 3.56
C LEU A 267 -6.77 7.20 3.07
N ILE A 268 -6.45 7.32 1.78
CA ILE A 268 -5.25 6.72 1.17
C ILE A 268 -4.02 7.66 1.14
N ASP A 269 -4.00 8.70 1.98
CA ASP A 269 -2.84 9.57 2.09
C ASP A 269 -1.63 8.76 2.61
N PRO A 270 -0.47 8.76 1.93
CA PRO A 270 0.69 8.01 2.40
C PRO A 270 1.14 8.41 3.81
N ASP A 271 0.94 9.68 4.19
CA ASP A 271 1.27 10.20 5.51
C ASP A 271 0.13 9.90 6.51
N PRO A 272 0.34 9.03 7.52
CA PRO A 272 -0.72 8.68 8.47
C PRO A 272 -1.23 9.87 9.30
N THR A 273 -0.43 10.93 9.46
CA THR A 273 -0.84 12.15 10.18
C THR A 273 -1.82 13.00 9.37
N ARG A 274 -1.86 12.80 8.05
CA ARG A 274 -2.80 13.43 7.12
C ARG A 274 -4.05 12.58 6.87
N ARG A 275 -4.24 11.47 7.58
CA ARG A 275 -5.50 10.72 7.55
C ARG A 275 -6.37 11.15 8.73
N PRO A 276 -7.67 10.82 8.75
CA PRO A 276 -8.42 10.82 9.99
C PRO A 276 -7.72 9.86 10.97
N GLN A 277 -7.60 10.24 12.23
CA GLN A 277 -6.88 9.47 13.25
C GLN A 277 -7.73 8.37 13.87
N SER A 278 -9.04 8.36 13.58
CA SER A 278 -9.96 7.30 13.99
C SER A 278 -11.09 7.14 12.98
N ALA A 279 -11.80 6.02 13.05
CA ALA A 279 -12.98 5.80 12.21
C ALA A 279 -14.14 6.73 12.59
N ALA A 280 -14.21 7.19 13.83
CA ALA A 280 -15.16 8.23 14.25
C ALA A 280 -14.89 9.56 13.52
N GLU A 281 -13.62 9.96 13.42
CA GLU A 281 -13.21 11.15 12.67
C GLU A 281 -13.47 11.00 11.17
N ALA A 282 -13.21 9.81 10.60
CA ALA A 282 -13.53 9.52 9.19
C ALA A 282 -15.04 9.60 8.91
N LYS A 283 -15.90 9.12 9.82
CA LYS A 283 -17.36 9.26 9.71
C LYS A 283 -17.78 10.73 9.74
N GLU A 284 -17.16 11.56 10.58
CA GLU A 284 -17.47 12.98 10.63
C GLU A 284 -16.98 13.74 9.39
N LEU A 285 -15.81 13.38 8.86
CA LEU A 285 -15.32 13.88 7.57
C LEU A 285 -16.33 13.56 6.45
N LEU A 286 -16.80 12.32 6.36
CA LEU A 286 -17.78 11.93 5.33
C LEU A 286 -19.09 12.72 5.46
N ARG A 287 -19.59 12.92 6.69
CA ARG A 287 -20.78 13.75 6.95
C ARG A 287 -20.56 15.20 6.55
N THR A 288 -19.38 15.76 6.84
CA THR A 288 -19.03 17.14 6.49
C THR A 288 -19.01 17.33 4.97
N LEU A 289 -18.38 16.39 4.24
CA LEU A 289 -18.33 16.43 2.78
C LEU A 289 -19.73 16.30 2.14
N ARG A 290 -20.64 15.53 2.74
CA ARG A 290 -22.04 15.43 2.30
C ARG A 290 -22.83 16.73 2.49
N LYS A 291 -22.58 17.45 3.59
CA LYS A 291 -23.26 18.71 3.89
C LYS A 291 -22.74 19.88 3.05
N ASN A 292 -21.48 19.83 2.65
CA ASN A 292 -20.83 20.91 1.90
C ASN A 292 -20.17 20.34 0.62
N PRO A 293 -20.97 19.87 -0.36
CA PRO A 293 -20.44 19.49 -1.66
C PRO A 293 -19.86 20.76 -2.29
N GLN A 294 -18.53 20.86 -2.33
CA GLN A 294 -17.83 21.99 -2.97
C GLN A 294 -18.44 22.30 -4.35
N PRO A 295 -18.59 23.58 -4.73
CA PRO A 295 -19.17 23.97 -6.01
C PRO A 295 -18.31 23.49 -7.17
N SER A 296 -18.97 23.01 -8.23
CA SER A 296 -18.38 22.63 -9.51
C SER A 296 -17.41 23.70 -10.02
N VAL A 297 -16.19 23.28 -10.37
CA VAL A 297 -15.26 24.11 -11.15
C VAL A 297 -15.97 24.54 -12.45
N PRO A 298 -15.97 25.83 -12.82
CA PRO A 298 -16.59 26.29 -14.06
C PRO A 298 -15.99 25.57 -15.27
N GLN A 299 -16.85 24.91 -16.06
CA GLN A 299 -16.53 24.42 -17.39
C GLN A 299 -16.31 25.62 -18.32
N ASN A 300 -15.13 26.23 -18.32
CA ASN A 300 -14.74 27.23 -19.32
C ASN A 300 -13.20 27.35 -19.37
N VAL A 301 -12.51 26.23 -19.59
CA VAL A 301 -11.14 26.24 -20.15
C VAL A 301 -10.97 25.00 -21.05
N VAL A 302 -11.70 24.97 -22.16
CA VAL A 302 -11.34 24.13 -23.31
C VAL A 302 -11.27 25.07 -24.50
N GLY A 303 -10.06 25.56 -24.77
CA GLY A 303 -9.82 26.48 -25.87
C GLY A 303 -8.33 26.73 -26.02
N ALA A 304 -7.75 26.05 -27.01
CA ALA A 304 -6.42 26.25 -27.57
C ALA A 304 -5.23 25.81 -26.72
N LEU A 305 -4.62 24.69 -27.13
CA LEU A 305 -3.24 24.68 -27.59
C LEU A 305 -2.99 23.37 -28.36
N ALA A 306 -2.99 23.50 -29.69
CA ALA A 306 -2.45 22.50 -30.58
C ALA A 306 -0.92 22.46 -30.39
N VAL A 307 -0.39 21.26 -30.16
CA VAL A 307 1.06 21.00 -30.09
C VAL A 307 1.58 20.76 -31.52
N PRO A 308 2.57 21.52 -32.03
CA PRO A 308 3.31 21.18 -33.25
C PRO A 308 4.44 20.16 -32.94
N PRO A 309 4.95 19.44 -33.96
CA PRO A 309 5.78 18.26 -33.76
C PRO A 309 7.23 18.55 -33.42
N GLU A 310 7.83 17.54 -32.78
CA GLU A 310 9.21 17.40 -32.32
C GLU A 310 10.29 17.94 -33.27
N SER A 311 11.27 18.65 -32.69
CA SER A 311 12.62 18.72 -33.24
C SER A 311 13.65 18.29 -32.20
N SER A 312 14.27 17.16 -32.49
CA SER A 312 15.38 16.52 -31.80
C SER A 312 16.58 17.45 -31.54
N ARG A 313 17.05 17.53 -30.28
CA ARG A 313 18.46 17.79 -29.97
C ARG A 313 18.93 16.96 -28.78
N SER A 314 20.00 16.23 -29.04
CA SER A 314 20.67 15.22 -28.21
C SER A 314 21.16 15.76 -26.87
N VAL A 315 20.70 15.13 -25.78
CA VAL A 315 21.38 15.18 -24.47
C VAL A 315 22.37 14.02 -24.43
N GLN A 316 23.66 14.31 -24.23
CA GLN A 316 24.67 13.29 -24.00
C GLN A 316 24.37 12.56 -22.68
N LEU A 317 23.81 11.36 -22.77
CA LEU A 317 23.77 10.40 -21.66
C LEU A 317 25.16 9.79 -21.51
N SER A 318 25.76 9.93 -20.33
CA SER A 318 26.83 9.02 -19.91
C SER A 318 26.26 7.60 -19.82
N SER A 319 27.03 6.62 -20.29
CA SER A 319 26.53 5.26 -20.48
C SER A 319 26.11 4.60 -19.15
N PRO A 320 25.10 3.71 -19.17
CA PRO A 320 24.58 3.03 -17.97
C PRO A 320 25.60 2.19 -17.18
N GLU A 321 26.76 1.91 -17.77
CA GLU A 321 27.81 1.08 -17.18
C GLU A 321 28.74 1.85 -16.23
N SER A 322 28.99 3.15 -16.46
CA SER A 322 29.93 3.92 -15.63
C SER A 322 29.37 4.18 -14.23
N ASN A 323 28.06 4.40 -14.11
CA ASN A 323 27.42 4.72 -12.83
C ASN A 323 27.27 3.50 -11.91
N ALA A 324 27.29 2.29 -12.45
CA ALA A 324 27.15 1.07 -11.66
C ALA A 324 28.47 0.60 -11.02
N LEU A 325 29.61 0.88 -11.66
CA LEU A 325 30.94 0.57 -11.14
C LEU A 325 31.40 1.54 -10.04
N ASP A 326 30.98 2.81 -10.12
CA ASP A 326 31.26 3.82 -9.08
C ASP A 326 30.51 3.55 -7.76
N MET A 327 29.37 2.83 -7.81
CA MET A 327 28.60 2.50 -6.62
C MET A 327 29.06 1.22 -5.91
N LEU A 328 29.71 0.28 -6.60
CA LEU A 328 30.44 -0.81 -5.94
C LEU A 328 31.61 -0.30 -5.07
N ARG A 329 32.00 0.96 -5.26
CA ARG A 329 33.00 1.69 -4.46
C ARG A 329 32.40 2.61 -3.39
N GLY A 330 31.07 2.60 -3.19
CA GLY A 330 30.41 3.36 -2.11
C GLY A 330 29.92 4.77 -2.48
N GLY A 331 29.71 5.07 -3.77
CA GLY A 331 29.16 6.37 -4.20
C GLY A 331 27.70 6.60 -3.78
N ARG A 332 27.39 7.80 -3.27
CA ARG A 332 26.01 8.26 -2.98
C ARG A 332 25.35 8.66 -4.31
N GLY A 333 24.30 7.94 -4.73
CA GLY A 333 23.54 8.33 -5.93
C GLY A 333 22.76 9.61 -5.71
N SER A 334 23.15 10.70 -6.37
CA SER A 334 22.33 11.90 -6.54
C SER A 334 22.23 12.23 -8.02
N HIS A 335 21.10 12.79 -8.43
CA HIS A 335 20.94 13.32 -9.78
C HIS A 335 20.71 14.81 -9.72
N ARG A 336 21.43 15.51 -10.60
CA ARG A 336 21.43 16.95 -10.70
C ARG A 336 21.20 17.32 -12.16
N SER A 337 20.15 18.08 -12.41
CA SER A 337 19.93 18.73 -13.69
C SER A 337 20.01 20.23 -13.50
N SER A 338 20.51 20.93 -14.51
CA SER A 338 20.60 22.39 -14.50
C SER A 338 20.35 22.93 -15.88
N ARG A 339 19.61 24.02 -15.97
CA ARG A 339 19.34 24.74 -17.21
C ARG A 339 19.51 26.23 -16.99
N VAL A 340 20.09 26.91 -17.97
CA VAL A 340 20.25 28.38 -17.96
C VAL A 340 19.30 28.94 -19.00
N LEU A 341 18.55 29.97 -18.61
CA LEU A 341 17.59 30.71 -19.41
C LEU A 341 18.16 32.12 -19.60
N ASP A 342 18.88 32.33 -20.70
CA ASP A 342 19.54 33.60 -21.00
C ASP A 342 18.54 34.72 -21.33
N ASP A 343 17.32 34.35 -21.69
CA ASP A 343 16.20 35.24 -22.06
C ASP A 343 15.29 35.63 -20.87
N VAL A 344 15.56 35.10 -19.68
CA VAL A 344 14.72 35.30 -18.49
C VAL A 344 15.52 35.95 -17.37
N GLN A 345 15.09 37.13 -16.92
CA GLN A 345 15.62 37.80 -15.72
C GLN A 345 14.57 37.86 -14.61
N MET A 346 14.76 37.04 -13.57
CA MET A 346 13.86 36.98 -12.43
C MET A 346 14.03 38.16 -11.47
N GLN A 347 12.90 38.75 -11.05
CA GLN A 347 12.86 39.73 -9.97
C GLN A 347 12.40 39.12 -8.65
N ALA A 348 12.78 39.75 -7.53
CA ALA A 348 12.41 39.27 -6.19
C ALA A 348 10.88 39.15 -5.97
N LEU A 349 10.08 40.01 -6.62
CA LEU A 349 8.62 40.01 -6.50
C LEU A 349 7.95 38.82 -7.22
N GLU A 350 8.62 38.23 -8.20
CA GLU A 350 8.11 37.13 -9.02
C GLU A 350 8.41 35.76 -8.40
N LEU A 351 9.36 35.69 -7.46
CA LEU A 351 9.76 34.43 -6.82
C LEU A 351 8.60 33.75 -6.07
N GLY A 352 7.60 34.50 -5.61
CA GLY A 352 6.37 33.94 -5.03
C GLY A 352 5.50 33.20 -6.06
N GLN A 353 5.48 33.66 -7.31
CA GLN A 353 4.77 33.00 -8.41
C GLN A 353 5.56 31.80 -8.95
N VAL A 354 6.89 31.88 -8.91
CA VAL A 354 7.77 30.75 -9.27
C VAL A 354 7.55 29.55 -8.35
N VAL A 355 7.24 29.75 -7.06
CA VAL A 355 6.87 28.64 -6.16
C VAL A 355 5.67 27.89 -6.72
N GLY A 356 4.62 28.58 -7.17
CA GLY A 356 3.45 27.94 -7.78
C GLY A 356 3.79 27.12 -9.02
N VAL A 357 4.66 27.64 -9.89
CA VAL A 357 5.16 26.92 -11.07
C VAL A 357 5.93 25.65 -10.69
N ILE A 358 6.79 25.73 -9.67
CA ILE A 358 7.55 24.57 -9.17
C ILE A 358 6.61 23.54 -8.54
N GLU A 359 5.64 23.96 -7.74
CA GLU A 359 4.68 23.07 -7.09
C GLU A 359 3.76 22.38 -8.09
N GLU A 360 3.38 23.07 -9.17
CA GLU A 360 2.65 22.50 -10.30
C GLU A 360 3.50 21.48 -11.06
N ALA A 361 4.75 21.83 -11.41
CA ALA A 361 5.67 20.95 -12.13
C ALA A 361 5.98 19.64 -11.39
N PHE A 362 6.03 19.68 -10.06
CA PHE A 362 6.26 18.50 -9.23
C PHE A 362 4.99 17.87 -8.64
N GLY A 363 3.82 18.49 -8.86
CA GLY A 363 2.52 18.10 -8.30
C GLY A 363 2.50 18.05 -6.77
N ARG A 364 3.30 18.88 -6.08
CA ARG A 364 3.46 18.81 -4.61
C ARG A 364 3.85 20.16 -4.01
N SER A 365 3.51 20.35 -2.74
CA SER A 365 3.93 21.52 -1.96
C SER A 365 5.36 21.41 -1.46
N GLY A 366 6.02 22.54 -1.25
CA GLY A 366 7.34 22.57 -0.61
C GLY A 366 7.57 23.77 0.28
N LEU A 367 8.76 23.81 0.85
CA LEU A 367 9.22 24.90 1.70
C LEU A 367 10.10 25.83 0.85
N PRO A 368 9.57 27.00 0.44
CA PRO A 368 10.38 27.99 -0.25
C PRO A 368 11.25 28.79 0.74
N GLN A 369 12.48 29.06 0.33
CA GLN A 369 13.43 29.94 0.98
C GLN A 369 13.91 30.94 -0.07
N VAL A 370 13.50 32.20 0.09
CA VAL A 370 13.89 33.30 -0.80
C VAL A 370 15.00 34.12 -0.14
N VAL A 371 16.10 34.34 -0.87
CA VAL A 371 17.21 35.21 -0.46
C VAL A 371 17.57 36.11 -1.63
N GLY A 372 17.21 37.39 -1.55
CA GLY A 372 17.40 38.35 -2.65
C GLY A 372 16.58 37.95 -3.88
N THR A 373 17.27 37.75 -5.01
CA THR A 373 16.69 37.28 -6.28
C THR A 373 16.84 35.77 -6.49
N SER A 374 17.22 35.03 -5.45
CA SER A 374 17.34 33.57 -5.49
C SER A 374 16.22 32.90 -4.69
N LEU A 375 15.66 31.83 -5.25
CA LEU A 375 14.69 30.96 -4.60
C LEU A 375 15.27 29.55 -4.48
N ARG A 376 15.24 29.01 -3.27
CA ARG A 376 15.43 27.58 -3.03
C ARG A 376 14.10 27.00 -2.58
N TRP A 377 13.62 25.98 -3.25
CA TRP A 377 12.42 25.25 -2.89
C TRP A 377 12.79 23.81 -2.57
N ARG A 378 12.32 23.31 -1.43
CA ARG A 378 12.54 21.92 -1.01
C ARG A 378 11.21 21.21 -0.86
N ALA A 379 11.06 20.02 -1.42
CA ALA A 379 9.85 19.24 -1.25
C ALA A 379 9.59 18.96 0.24
N ALA A 380 8.33 19.05 0.66
CA ALA A 380 7.91 18.83 2.05
C ALA A 380 7.70 17.34 2.40
N ASP A 381 7.91 16.43 1.44
CA ASP A 381 7.77 14.99 1.60
C ASP A 381 9.12 14.34 1.97
N THR A 382 9.14 13.01 2.12
CA THR A 382 10.37 12.27 2.40
C THR A 382 11.38 12.37 1.26
N ARG A 383 10.99 12.79 0.05
CA ARG A 383 11.91 12.88 -1.09
C ARG A 383 12.79 14.12 -0.94
N LEU A 384 14.10 13.90 -1.01
CA LEU A 384 15.10 14.97 -0.95
C LEU A 384 15.23 15.66 -2.32
N ILE A 385 14.15 16.30 -2.79
CA ILE A 385 14.14 17.13 -3.99
C ILE A 385 14.34 18.59 -3.59
N GLU A 386 15.31 19.24 -4.21
CA GLU A 386 15.64 20.64 -4.06
C GLU A 386 15.68 21.30 -5.44
N VAL A 387 14.95 22.41 -5.59
CA VAL A 387 14.95 23.25 -6.79
C VAL A 387 15.55 24.59 -6.40
N ALA A 388 16.56 25.05 -7.14
CA ALA A 388 17.15 26.37 -6.97
C ALA A 388 16.97 27.18 -8.25
N VAL A 389 16.42 28.39 -8.12
CA VAL A 389 16.30 29.38 -9.18
C VAL A 389 17.15 30.57 -8.75
N GLU A 390 18.20 30.89 -9.50
CA GLU A 390 19.18 31.90 -9.14
C GLU A 390 19.63 32.73 -10.36
N PRO A 391 20.05 34.00 -10.16
CA PRO A 391 20.66 34.78 -11.23
C PRO A 391 21.94 34.10 -11.73
N PHE A 392 22.13 34.07 -13.05
CA PHE A 392 23.37 33.56 -13.64
C PHE A 392 23.72 34.34 -14.91
N GLY A 393 24.75 35.19 -14.84
CA GLY A 393 25.08 36.14 -15.90
C GLY A 393 23.94 37.14 -16.10
N ASP A 394 23.53 37.35 -17.35
CA ASP A 394 22.39 38.19 -17.72
C ASP A 394 21.05 37.44 -17.69
N GLY A 395 21.03 36.15 -17.31
CA GLY A 395 19.86 35.29 -17.30
C GLY A 395 19.57 34.64 -15.94
N THR A 396 18.75 33.60 -15.97
CA THR A 396 18.33 32.83 -14.78
C THR A 396 18.73 31.38 -14.91
N ARG A 397 19.33 30.81 -13.88
CA ARG A 397 19.64 29.38 -13.80
C ARG A 397 18.64 28.66 -12.92
N VAL A 398 18.10 27.56 -13.42
CA VAL A 398 17.30 26.58 -12.67
C VAL A 398 18.15 25.34 -12.43
N ARG A 399 18.21 24.87 -11.18
CA ARG A 399 18.87 23.62 -10.78
C ARG A 399 17.87 22.75 -10.05
N ILE A 400 17.72 21.50 -10.50
CA ILE A 400 16.97 20.47 -9.78
C ILE A 400 17.99 19.47 -9.24
N HIS A 401 17.88 19.16 -7.96
CA HIS A 401 18.72 18.18 -7.29
C HIS A 401 17.82 17.20 -6.53
N GLU A 402 17.98 15.91 -6.80
CA GLU A 402 17.33 14.86 -6.03
C GLU A 402 18.38 13.89 -5.49
N ASN A 403 18.28 13.63 -4.19
CA ASN A 403 19.11 12.63 -3.54
C ASN A 403 18.39 11.28 -3.53
N PHE A 404 19.00 10.29 -4.18
CA PHE A 404 18.47 8.93 -4.26
C PHE A 404 18.97 8.03 -3.13
N SER A 405 19.72 8.55 -2.15
CA SER A 405 20.25 7.76 -1.03
C SER A 405 19.18 6.97 -0.27
N GLN A 406 17.95 7.48 -0.21
CA GLN A 406 16.83 6.79 0.43
C GLN A 406 16.36 5.53 -0.31
N LEU A 407 16.59 5.45 -1.63
CA LEU A 407 16.27 4.26 -2.42
C LEU A 407 17.23 3.10 -2.11
N ALA A 408 18.47 3.39 -1.72
CA ALA A 408 19.45 2.38 -1.35
C ALA A 408 19.13 1.75 0.02
N GLY A 409 18.72 2.55 1.00
CA GLY A 409 18.44 2.07 2.37
C GLY A 409 17.26 1.09 2.46
N GLY A 410 16.20 1.30 1.67
CA GLY A 410 15.02 0.43 1.69
C GLY A 410 15.22 -0.93 1.01
N LEU A 411 16.07 -0.98 -0.03
CA LEU A 411 16.39 -2.23 -0.75
C LEU A 411 17.51 -3.03 -0.08
N TYR A 412 18.54 -2.36 0.48
CA TYR A 412 19.65 -3.04 1.14
C TYR A 412 19.39 -3.34 2.61
N GLY A 413 18.60 -2.52 3.33
CA GLY A 413 18.26 -2.77 4.73
C GLY A 413 17.47 -4.06 4.96
N GLY A 414 16.65 -4.47 3.98
CA GLY A 414 15.90 -5.73 4.02
C GLY A 414 16.66 -6.96 3.52
N LEU A 415 17.78 -6.78 2.79
CA LEU A 415 18.51 -7.87 2.13
C LEU A 415 19.90 -8.13 2.70
N VAL A 416 20.55 -7.14 3.34
CA VAL A 416 21.91 -7.25 3.90
C VAL A 416 21.92 -7.11 5.44
N GLY A 417 20.75 -6.97 6.06
CA GLY A 417 20.55 -7.18 7.50
C GLY A 417 20.74 -8.66 7.86
N GLY A 418 21.99 -9.14 7.78
CA GLY A 418 22.41 -10.48 8.17
C GLY A 418 22.36 -10.65 9.68
N GLY A 419 21.17 -10.94 10.19
CA GLY A 419 20.96 -11.66 11.44
C GLY A 419 20.06 -12.84 11.12
N ALA A 420 20.46 -14.05 11.52
CA ALA A 420 19.79 -15.31 11.20
C ALA A 420 18.26 -15.23 11.43
N GLY A 421 17.47 -15.16 10.35
CA GLY A 421 16.01 -15.08 10.47
C GLY A 421 15.21 -14.68 9.23
N GLY A 422 15.85 -14.20 8.16
CA GLY A 422 15.17 -13.86 6.89
C GLY A 422 15.06 -15.02 5.89
N LEU A 423 14.14 -14.89 4.92
CA LEU A 423 13.80 -15.86 3.86
C LEU A 423 15.01 -16.45 3.08
N GLY A 424 16.18 -15.83 3.12
CA GLY A 424 17.43 -16.37 2.57
C GLY A 424 18.07 -17.50 3.38
N GLY A 425 17.84 -17.58 4.69
CA GLY A 425 18.46 -18.58 5.57
C GLY A 425 17.93 -20.01 5.35
N GLY A 426 16.67 -20.15 4.96
CA GLY A 426 16.03 -21.45 4.77
C GLY A 426 16.51 -22.20 3.53
N PHE A 427 16.85 -21.49 2.45
CA PHE A 427 17.31 -22.12 1.21
C PHE A 427 18.82 -22.41 1.18
N ALA A 428 19.65 -21.66 1.92
CA ALA A 428 21.06 -21.96 2.09
C ALA A 428 21.27 -23.33 2.76
N TRP A 429 20.40 -23.65 3.72
CA TRP A 429 20.40 -24.94 4.43
C TRP A 429 20.01 -26.10 3.51
N LEU A 430 19.04 -25.88 2.61
CA LEU A 430 18.62 -26.87 1.61
C LEU A 430 19.68 -27.12 0.53
N ALA A 431 20.39 -26.07 0.08
CA ALA A 431 21.48 -26.18 -0.89
C ALA A 431 22.70 -26.93 -0.31
N GLY A 432 22.97 -26.76 1.00
CA GLY A 432 23.99 -27.52 1.73
C GLY A 432 23.69 -29.01 1.86
N MET A 433 22.40 -29.39 1.93
CA MET A 433 21.98 -30.79 1.98
C MET A 433 22.08 -31.52 0.63
N LEU A 434 21.96 -30.81 -0.50
CA LEU A 434 21.84 -31.43 -1.83
C LEU A 434 23.11 -31.38 -2.69
N ALA A 435 24.02 -30.42 -2.48
CA ALA A 435 25.11 -30.16 -3.44
C ALA A 435 26.51 -29.95 -2.83
N GLY A 436 26.68 -30.14 -1.52
CA GLY A 436 27.97 -29.97 -0.83
C GLY A 436 28.52 -28.52 -0.83
N PRO A 437 29.76 -28.30 -0.34
CA PRO A 437 30.31 -26.96 -0.14
C PRO A 437 30.36 -26.09 -1.41
N ALA A 438 30.63 -26.71 -2.57
CA ALA A 438 30.63 -26.02 -3.86
C ALA A 438 29.22 -25.58 -4.30
N GLY A 439 28.19 -26.35 -3.96
CA GLY A 439 26.79 -26.00 -4.21
C GLY A 439 26.29 -24.84 -3.35
N VAL A 440 26.76 -24.75 -2.10
CA VAL A 440 26.47 -23.60 -1.22
C VAL A 440 27.12 -22.33 -1.76
N VAL A 441 28.37 -22.40 -2.23
CA VAL A 441 29.07 -21.26 -2.85
C VAL A 441 28.41 -20.86 -4.18
N GLY A 442 28.02 -21.83 -5.02
CA GLY A 442 27.30 -21.57 -6.26
C GLY A 442 25.91 -20.97 -6.03
N TRP A 443 25.19 -21.42 -5.00
CA TRP A 443 23.87 -20.88 -4.63
C TRP A 443 23.96 -19.51 -3.98
N LEU A 444 24.93 -19.27 -3.10
CA LEU A 444 25.23 -17.94 -2.57
C LEU A 444 25.62 -16.97 -3.69
N ALA A 445 26.45 -17.41 -4.65
CA ALA A 445 26.80 -16.60 -5.83
C ALA A 445 25.57 -16.33 -6.71
N PHE A 446 24.71 -17.32 -6.95
CA PHE A 446 23.52 -17.16 -7.79
C PHE A 446 22.44 -16.27 -7.15
N THR A 447 22.25 -16.39 -5.83
CA THR A 447 21.31 -15.54 -5.10
C THR A 447 21.85 -14.14 -4.92
N THR A 448 23.13 -13.95 -4.59
CA THR A 448 23.75 -12.61 -4.53
C THR A 448 23.80 -11.95 -5.90
N LEU A 449 24.23 -12.64 -6.96
CA LEU A 449 24.22 -12.08 -8.32
C LEU A 449 22.80 -11.83 -8.85
N GLY A 450 21.85 -12.73 -8.56
CA GLY A 450 20.45 -12.59 -8.96
C GLY A 450 19.74 -11.45 -8.23
N THR A 451 19.93 -11.33 -6.92
CA THR A 451 19.40 -10.21 -6.12
C THR A 451 20.06 -8.89 -6.50
N VAL A 452 21.38 -8.88 -6.75
CA VAL A 452 22.09 -7.68 -7.25
C VAL A 452 21.60 -7.31 -8.65
N ALA A 453 21.34 -8.27 -9.53
CA ALA A 453 20.79 -8.01 -10.86
C ALA A 453 19.35 -7.48 -10.80
N LEU A 454 18.49 -8.06 -9.95
CA LEU A 454 17.13 -7.58 -9.73
C LEU A 454 17.12 -6.17 -9.12
N ALA A 455 17.91 -5.96 -8.06
CA ALA A 455 18.05 -4.65 -7.42
C ALA A 455 18.59 -3.62 -8.41
N ARG A 456 19.58 -3.98 -9.25
CA ARG A 456 20.12 -3.12 -10.30
C ARG A 456 19.09 -2.82 -11.39
N HIS A 457 18.25 -3.78 -11.76
CA HIS A 457 17.18 -3.58 -12.75
C HIS A 457 16.07 -2.68 -12.22
N PHE A 458 15.56 -2.94 -11.01
CA PHE A 458 14.50 -2.14 -10.38
C PHE A 458 15.00 -0.73 -10.02
N TYR A 459 16.20 -0.62 -9.46
CA TYR A 459 16.82 0.67 -9.18
C TYR A 459 17.09 1.45 -10.46
N GLY A 460 17.64 0.79 -11.49
CA GLY A 460 17.88 1.39 -12.81
C GLY A 460 16.61 1.96 -13.42
N ARG A 461 15.53 1.16 -13.50
CA ARG A 461 14.23 1.64 -13.99
C ARG A 461 13.62 2.74 -13.13
N THR A 462 13.81 2.69 -11.82
CA THR A 462 13.30 3.73 -10.91
C THR A 462 14.04 5.05 -11.13
N VAL A 463 15.37 5.01 -11.24
CA VAL A 463 16.19 6.18 -11.54
C VAL A 463 15.88 6.73 -12.93
N GLU A 464 15.77 5.87 -13.96
CA GLU A 464 15.42 6.27 -15.32
C GLU A 464 14.07 6.99 -15.38
N ASN A 465 13.04 6.42 -14.74
CA ASN A 465 11.73 7.06 -14.66
C ASN A 465 11.78 8.40 -13.89
N ARG A 466 12.58 8.49 -12.82
CA ARG A 466 12.71 9.73 -12.04
C ARG A 466 13.50 10.80 -12.79
N THR A 467 14.55 10.42 -13.50
CA THR A 467 15.29 11.32 -14.39
C THR A 467 14.39 11.84 -15.50
N ARG A 468 13.54 10.99 -16.07
CA ARG A 468 12.53 11.42 -17.05
C ARG A 468 11.55 12.43 -16.46
N GLN A 469 11.00 12.15 -15.27
CA GLN A 469 10.12 13.08 -14.55
C GLN A 469 10.80 14.41 -14.22
N GLN A 470 12.09 14.41 -13.88
CA GLN A 470 12.85 15.65 -13.67
C GLN A 470 13.03 16.44 -14.95
N GLY A 471 13.19 15.78 -16.10
CA GLY A 471 13.22 16.43 -17.41
C GLY A 471 11.90 17.13 -17.70
N GLU A 472 10.79 16.41 -17.56
CA GLU A 472 9.42 16.95 -17.73
C GLU A 472 9.16 18.13 -16.79
N ALA A 473 9.56 18.01 -15.51
CA ALA A 473 9.45 19.10 -14.54
C ALA A 473 10.32 20.31 -14.90
N MET A 474 11.54 20.10 -15.40
CA MET A 474 12.42 21.19 -15.85
C MET A 474 11.80 21.95 -17.03
N ASP A 475 11.21 21.22 -17.99
CA ASP A 475 10.55 21.82 -19.15
C ASP A 475 9.32 22.65 -18.74
N LEU A 476 8.52 22.17 -17.78
CA LEU A 476 7.39 22.91 -17.20
C LEU A 476 7.85 24.17 -16.45
N ILE A 477 8.91 24.07 -15.65
CA ILE A 477 9.45 25.22 -14.93
C ILE A 477 9.95 26.27 -15.92
N GLU A 478 10.67 25.88 -16.95
CA GLU A 478 11.12 26.79 -18.02
C GLU A 478 9.95 27.49 -18.72
N ALA A 479 8.93 26.74 -19.11
CA ALA A 479 7.74 27.30 -19.75
C ALA A 479 7.03 28.31 -18.84
N GLY A 480 6.87 27.98 -17.55
CA GLY A 480 6.27 28.86 -16.56
C GLY A 480 7.09 30.13 -16.32
N LEU A 481 8.42 30.02 -16.23
CA LEU A 481 9.31 31.18 -16.07
C LEU A 481 9.26 32.12 -17.28
N ARG A 482 9.25 31.58 -18.51
CA ARG A 482 9.08 32.41 -19.71
C ARG A 482 7.72 33.07 -19.78
N ALA A 483 6.66 32.38 -19.38
CA ALA A 483 5.31 32.96 -19.34
C ALA A 483 5.21 34.13 -18.34
N LEU A 484 5.87 34.01 -17.18
CA LEU A 484 5.97 35.10 -16.20
C LEU A 484 6.75 36.30 -16.78
N ALA A 485 7.89 36.05 -17.43
CA ALA A 485 8.69 37.10 -18.07
C ALA A 485 7.95 37.79 -19.24
N ALA A 486 7.17 37.04 -20.04
CA ALA A 486 6.40 37.60 -21.16
C ALA A 486 5.29 38.57 -20.69
N ARG A 487 4.58 38.23 -19.60
CA ARG A 487 3.56 39.11 -18.99
C ARG A 487 4.13 40.46 -18.57
N ARG A 488 5.41 40.49 -18.18
CA ARG A 488 6.12 41.74 -17.87
C ARG A 488 6.33 42.59 -19.14
N GLY A 489 6.70 41.98 -20.26
CA GLY A 489 6.87 42.66 -21.54
C GLY A 489 5.60 43.36 -22.05
N GLU A 490 4.43 42.75 -21.83
CA GLU A 490 3.13 43.33 -22.20
C GLU A 490 2.72 44.50 -21.28
N SER A 491 3.11 44.47 -20.00
CA SER A 491 2.81 45.53 -19.03
C SER A 491 3.62 46.83 -19.21
N GLN A 492 4.63 46.84 -20.09
CA GLN A 492 5.48 48.00 -20.41
C GLN A 492 5.23 48.59 -21.82
N GLY A 493 4.05 48.34 -22.41
CA GLY A 493 3.60 49.04 -23.61
C GLY A 493 3.42 50.56 -23.39
N PRO A 494 3.55 51.41 -24.44
CA PRO A 494 3.80 52.83 -24.28
C PRO A 494 2.62 53.54 -23.60
N PHE A 495 2.91 54.25 -22.51
CA PHE A 495 2.00 55.24 -21.92
C PHE A 495 1.60 56.27 -23.00
N PRO A 496 0.31 56.57 -23.20
CA PRO A 496 -0.06 57.71 -24.03
C PRO A 496 0.37 58.98 -23.30
N SER A 497 1.16 59.80 -23.98
CA SER A 497 1.49 61.17 -23.57
C SER A 497 0.19 61.96 -23.40
N ARG A 498 -0.23 62.19 -22.15
CA ARG A 498 -1.18 63.24 -21.85
C ARG A 498 -0.48 64.58 -22.02
N SER A 499 -0.76 65.24 -23.13
CA SER A 499 -0.62 66.68 -23.29
C SER A 499 -1.47 67.37 -22.20
N VAL A 500 -0.82 68.02 -21.26
CA VAL A 500 -1.47 69.03 -20.41
C VAL A 500 -1.19 70.38 -21.06
N SER A 501 -2.22 70.94 -21.68
CA SER A 501 -2.32 72.35 -22.02
C SER A 501 -3.20 73.02 -20.97
N GLU A 502 -2.56 73.77 -20.06
CA GLU A 502 -2.81 75.20 -19.79
C GLU A 502 -1.71 75.73 -18.85
#